data_AF-A0A2D6JKP4-F1
#
_entry.id   AF-A0A2D6JKP4-F1
#
_cell.length_a   1.000
_cell.length_b   1.000
_cell.length_c   1.000
_cell.angle_alpha   90.00
_cell.angle_beta   90.00
_cell.angle_gamma   90.00
#
_symmetry.space_group_name_H-M   'P 1'
#
loop_
_entity.id
_entity.type
_entity.pdbx_description
1 polymer ?
#
loop_
_entity_poly.entity_id
_entity_poly.type
_entity_poly.pdbx_seq_one_letter_code
_entity_poly.pdbx_strand_id
1 'polypeptide(L)'
;GLFNNESEDRIAFTASENVATIDALGIEGLDYSSKEGAQGALTVLDEAQNRVNDSRSNLGALQNRLVSTVNNLGVAEENLSAANSRIRDTDVASATADLAKNRVLLQASTATLAQANGTSQLALQLLG
;
A
#
# COMPACT_ATOMS: atom_id res chain seq x y z
N GLY A 1 -5.85 1.44 -17.58
CA GLY A 1 -5.59 2.84 -17.94
C GLY A 1 -4.90 2.89 -19.28
N LEU A 2 -4.81 4.05 -19.94
CA LEU A 2 -4.21 4.21 -21.27
C LEU A 2 -2.71 3.82 -21.35
N PHE A 3 -2.07 3.51 -20.21
CA PHE A 3 -0.69 3.01 -20.09
C PHE A 3 -0.60 1.70 -19.30
N ASN A 4 -1.69 0.95 -19.16
CA ASN A 4 -1.69 -0.33 -18.45
C ASN A 4 -1.31 -1.46 -19.40
N ASN A 5 -0.08 -1.95 -19.30
CA ASN A 5 0.40 -3.12 -20.00
C ASN A 5 0.26 -4.36 -19.11
N GLU A 6 -0.57 -5.32 -19.53
CA GLU A 6 -0.87 -6.51 -18.74
C GLU A 6 0.35 -7.38 -18.43
N SER A 7 1.38 -7.39 -19.30
CA SER A 7 2.61 -8.16 -19.06
C SER A 7 3.57 -7.50 -18.07
N GLU A 8 3.53 -6.17 -17.95
CA GLU A 8 4.49 -5.37 -17.17
C GLU A 8 3.90 -4.85 -15.85
N ASP A 9 2.61 -4.56 -15.81
CA ASP A 9 1.94 -3.92 -14.66
C ASP A 9 1.25 -4.91 -13.73
N ARG A 10 1.08 -6.17 -14.16
CA ARG A 10 0.55 -7.24 -13.32
C ARG A 10 1.61 -8.29 -13.04
N ILE A 11 1.62 -8.75 -11.79
CA ILE A 11 2.36 -9.94 -11.37
C ILE A 11 1.47 -11.14 -11.75
N ALA A 12 1.81 -11.82 -12.84
CA ALA A 12 1.16 -13.06 -13.27
C ALA A 12 2.08 -14.24 -12.98
N PHE A 13 1.51 -15.34 -12.48
CA PHE A 13 2.22 -16.60 -12.28
C PHE A 13 1.52 -17.70 -13.08
N THR A 14 2.22 -18.23 -14.09
CA THR A 14 1.74 -19.34 -14.90
C THR A 14 2.39 -20.62 -14.41
N ALA A 15 1.65 -21.42 -13.64
CA ALA A 15 2.16 -22.67 -13.07
C ALA A 15 2.56 -23.70 -14.15
N SER A 16 1.92 -23.67 -15.32
CA SER A 16 2.21 -24.60 -16.43
C SER A 16 3.55 -24.35 -17.12
N GLU A 17 4.15 -23.16 -16.94
CA GLU A 17 5.47 -22.83 -17.51
C GLU A 17 6.62 -23.21 -16.57
N ASN A 18 6.32 -23.50 -15.30
CA ASN A 18 7.32 -23.81 -14.26
C ASN A 18 7.19 -25.26 -13.80
N VAL A 19 7.21 -26.20 -14.75
CA VAL A 19 7.09 -27.64 -14.48
C VAL A 19 8.45 -28.32 -14.59
N ALA A 20 8.96 -28.83 -13.46
CA ALA A 20 10.25 -29.53 -13.36
C ALA A 20 10.07 -31.00 -12.94
N THR A 21 9.12 -31.70 -13.56
CA THR A 21 8.94 -33.15 -13.36
C THR A 21 9.90 -33.93 -14.27
N ILE A 22 10.17 -35.19 -13.92
CA ILE A 22 11.06 -36.09 -14.69
C ILE A 22 10.64 -36.17 -16.17
N ASP A 23 9.34 -36.35 -16.41
CA ASP A 23 8.73 -36.40 -17.74
C ASP A 23 8.87 -35.06 -18.50
N ALA A 24 8.53 -33.93 -17.87
CA ALA A 24 8.63 -32.61 -18.49
C ALA A 24 10.09 -32.20 -18.82
N LEU A 25 11.05 -32.70 -18.04
CA LEU A 25 12.47 -32.49 -18.25
C LEU A 25 13.08 -33.48 -19.25
N GLY A 26 12.33 -34.52 -19.68
CA GLY A 26 12.79 -35.51 -20.65
C GLY A 26 13.92 -36.41 -20.14
N ILE A 27 14.10 -36.50 -18.82
CA ILE A 27 15.18 -37.27 -18.18
C ILE A 27 14.75 -38.70 -17.82
N GLU A 28 13.62 -39.17 -18.33
CA GLU A 28 13.14 -40.53 -18.14
C GLU A 28 13.89 -41.51 -19.04
N GLY A 29 14.33 -42.64 -18.48
CA GLY A 29 14.88 -43.75 -19.27
C GLY A 29 16.24 -43.47 -19.93
N LEU A 30 17.02 -42.52 -19.41
CA LEU A 30 18.37 -42.23 -19.91
C LEU A 30 19.26 -43.49 -19.86
N ASP A 31 19.92 -43.80 -20.99
CA ASP A 31 20.84 -44.93 -21.10
C ASP A 31 22.27 -44.52 -20.73
N TYR A 32 22.88 -45.27 -19.81
CA TYR A 32 24.26 -45.10 -19.37
C TYR A 32 25.14 -46.33 -19.66
N SER A 33 24.60 -47.32 -20.37
CA SER A 33 25.26 -48.62 -20.59
C SER A 33 26.34 -48.58 -21.68
N SER A 34 26.28 -47.61 -22.58
CA SER A 34 27.25 -47.38 -23.66
C SER A 34 27.88 -46.00 -23.54
N LYS A 35 29.05 -45.82 -24.16
CA LYS A 35 29.72 -44.51 -24.21
C LYS A 35 28.85 -43.47 -24.91
N GLU A 36 28.26 -43.87 -26.04
CA GLU A 36 27.38 -43.02 -26.84
C GLU A 36 26.08 -42.69 -26.08
N GLY A 37 25.48 -43.68 -25.39
CA GLY A 37 24.31 -43.48 -24.53
C GLY A 37 24.60 -42.48 -23.40
N ALA A 38 25.71 -42.66 -22.70
CA ALA A 38 26.12 -41.75 -21.63
C ALA A 38 26.38 -40.32 -22.13
N GLN A 39 26.95 -40.16 -23.33
CA GLN A 39 27.13 -38.84 -23.96
C GLN A 39 25.80 -38.17 -24.28
N GLY A 40 24.84 -38.93 -24.84
CA GLY A 40 23.48 -38.43 -25.08
C GLY A 40 22.75 -38.05 -23.80
N ALA A 41 22.87 -38.89 -22.76
CA ALA A 41 22.29 -38.62 -21.44
C ALA A 41 22.82 -37.33 -20.82
N LEU A 42 24.12 -37.05 -20.95
CA LEU A 42 24.71 -35.79 -20.48
C LEU A 42 24.11 -34.58 -21.20
N THR A 43 23.92 -34.64 -22.52
CA THR A 43 23.28 -33.55 -23.27
C THR A 43 21.85 -33.30 -22.80
N VAL A 44 21.05 -34.35 -22.59
CA VAL A 44 19.68 -34.22 -22.09
C VAL A 44 19.66 -33.64 -20.67
N LEU A 45 20.59 -34.06 -19.81
CA LEU A 45 20.72 -33.52 -18.45
C LEU A 45 21.10 -32.03 -18.45
N ASP A 46 22.01 -31.60 -19.34
CA ASP A 46 22.37 -30.18 -19.49
C ASP A 46 21.16 -29.34 -19.94
N GLU A 47 20.37 -29.82 -20.89
CA GLU A 47 19.14 -29.16 -21.31
C GLU A 47 18.10 -29.09 -20.19
N ALA A 48 17.91 -30.18 -19.45
CA ALA A 48 17.01 -30.23 -18.30
C ALA A 48 17.46 -29.24 -17.21
N GLN A 49 18.76 -29.16 -16.94
CA GLN A 49 19.33 -28.20 -15.99
C GLN A 49 19.06 -26.75 -16.44
N ASN A 50 19.21 -26.45 -17.72
CA ASN A 50 18.89 -25.12 -18.26
C ASN A 50 17.40 -24.78 -18.07
N ARG A 51 16.48 -25.70 -18.36
CA ARG A 51 15.04 -25.49 -18.13
C ARG A 51 14.70 -25.21 -16.66
N VAL A 52 15.34 -25.92 -15.73
CA VAL A 52 15.18 -25.67 -14.29
C VAL A 52 15.73 -24.29 -13.92
N ASN A 53 16.88 -23.90 -14.46
CA ASN A 53 17.46 -22.58 -14.22
C ASN A 53 16.58 -21.46 -14.77
N ASP A 54 15.99 -21.63 -15.94
CA ASP A 54 15.04 -20.68 -16.53
C ASP A 54 13.80 -20.50 -15.64
N SER A 55 13.24 -21.60 -15.14
CA SER A 55 12.12 -21.57 -14.20
C SER A 55 12.50 -20.81 -12.91
N ARG A 56 13.69 -21.09 -12.35
CA ARG A 56 14.19 -20.39 -11.15
C ARG A 56 14.43 -18.91 -11.40
N SER A 57 14.95 -18.55 -12.58
CA SER A 57 15.17 -17.18 -13.00
C SER A 57 13.86 -16.40 -13.08
N ASN A 58 12.83 -17.00 -13.70
CA ASN A 58 11.49 -16.41 -13.77
C ASN A 58 10.88 -16.20 -12.39
N LEU A 59 10.95 -17.20 -11.50
CA LEU A 59 10.49 -17.08 -10.12
C LEU A 59 11.26 -15.99 -9.34
N GLY A 60 12.56 -15.87 -9.56
CA GLY A 60 13.38 -14.81 -8.95
C GLY A 60 12.99 -13.41 -9.45
N ALA A 61 12.73 -13.26 -10.75
CA ALA A 61 12.23 -12.02 -11.32
C ALA A 61 10.85 -11.64 -10.75
N LEU A 62 9.96 -12.63 -10.61
CA LEU A 62 8.64 -12.44 -10.00
C LEU A 62 8.74 -12.02 -8.53
N GLN A 63 9.64 -12.64 -7.78
CA GLN A 63 9.94 -12.27 -6.39
C GLN A 63 10.44 -10.83 -6.29
N ASN A 64 11.39 -10.42 -7.15
CA ASN A 64 11.90 -9.04 -7.17
C ASN A 64 10.80 -8.02 -7.46
N ARG A 65 9.92 -8.32 -8.43
CA ARG A 65 8.76 -7.48 -8.73
C ARG A 65 7.82 -7.41 -7.52
N LEU A 66 7.50 -8.52 -6.89
CA LEU A 66 6.65 -8.56 -5.69
C LEU A 66 7.23 -7.71 -4.56
N VAL A 67 8.51 -7.85 -4.26
CA VAL A 67 9.19 -7.06 -3.21
C VAL A 67 9.15 -5.56 -3.54
N SER A 68 9.42 -5.19 -4.79
CA SER A 68 9.33 -3.78 -5.23
C SER A 68 7.91 -3.24 -5.09
N THR A 69 6.90 -4.00 -5.51
CA THR A 69 5.49 -3.63 -5.37
C THR A 69 5.10 -3.46 -3.91
N VAL A 70 5.49 -4.38 -3.02
CA VAL A 70 5.21 -4.28 -1.58
C VAL A 70 5.84 -3.02 -0.98
N ASN A 71 7.11 -2.74 -1.30
CA ASN A 71 7.78 -1.54 -0.82
C ASN A 71 7.10 -0.25 -1.31
N ASN A 72 6.71 -0.21 -2.59
CA ASN A 72 5.99 0.94 -3.15
C ASN A 72 4.62 1.13 -2.50
N LEU A 73 3.87 0.04 -2.26
CA LEU A 73 2.60 0.10 -1.54
C LEU A 73 2.79 0.60 -0.10
N GLY A 74 3.82 0.14 0.61
CA GLY A 74 4.10 0.60 1.97
C GLY A 74 4.36 2.10 2.04
N VAL A 75 5.14 2.65 1.10
CA VAL A 75 5.36 4.11 1.00
C VAL A 75 4.07 4.85 0.65
N ALA A 76 3.25 4.30 -0.25
CA ALA A 76 1.96 4.91 -0.61
C ALA A 76 0.99 4.91 0.58
N GLU A 77 0.93 3.82 1.35
CA GLU A 77 0.13 3.69 2.56
C GLU A 77 0.55 4.70 3.63
N GLU A 78 1.85 4.84 3.89
CA GLU A 78 2.39 5.82 4.84
C GLU A 78 2.00 7.26 4.44
N ASN A 79 2.20 7.59 3.15
CA ASN A 79 1.84 8.91 2.63
C ASN A 79 0.34 9.19 2.71
N LEU A 80 -0.51 8.21 2.39
CA LEU A 80 -1.97 8.32 2.50
C LEU A 80 -2.42 8.46 3.96
N SER A 81 -1.83 7.69 4.87
CA SER A 81 -2.10 7.78 6.30
C SER A 81 -1.72 9.17 6.84
N ALA A 82 -0.54 9.68 6.50
CA ALA A 82 -0.09 11.02 6.88
C ALA A 82 -0.95 12.14 6.27
N ALA A 83 -1.44 11.98 5.04
CA ALA A 83 -2.38 12.91 4.43
C ALA A 83 -3.75 12.89 5.15
N ASN A 84 -4.26 11.70 5.46
CA ASN A 84 -5.52 11.53 6.18
C ASN A 84 -5.45 12.08 7.62
N SER A 85 -4.34 11.85 8.34
CA SER A 85 -4.10 12.48 9.65
C SER A 85 -4.15 13.99 9.56
N ARG A 86 -3.43 14.60 8.60
CA ARG A 86 -3.45 16.05 8.40
C ARG A 86 -4.85 16.61 8.14
N ILE A 87 -5.66 15.92 7.33
CA ILE A 87 -7.06 16.32 7.07
C ILE A 87 -7.87 16.24 8.38
N ARG A 88 -7.83 15.10 9.07
CA ARG A 88 -8.56 14.91 10.33
C ARG A 88 -8.13 15.89 11.43
N ASP A 89 -6.84 16.10 11.59
CA ASP A 89 -6.29 17.02 12.59
C ASP A 89 -6.70 18.47 12.27
N THR A 90 -6.73 18.86 10.99
CA THR A 90 -7.22 20.19 10.57
C THR A 90 -8.71 20.36 10.86
N ASP A 91 -9.52 19.34 10.57
CA ASP A 91 -10.97 19.37 10.83
C ASP A 91 -11.27 19.47 12.34
N VAL A 92 -10.55 18.69 13.16
CA VAL A 92 -10.68 18.73 14.63
C VAL A 92 -10.24 20.08 15.18
N ALA A 93 -9.13 20.63 14.68
CA ALA A 93 -8.65 21.96 15.10
C ALA A 93 -9.67 23.06 14.75
N SER A 94 -10.23 23.03 13.55
CA SER A 94 -11.28 23.98 13.11
C SER A 94 -12.53 23.89 13.99
N ALA A 95 -13.06 22.67 14.19
CA ALA A 95 -14.24 22.45 15.04
C ALA A 95 -14.00 22.88 16.50
N THR A 96 -12.79 22.66 17.02
CA THR A 96 -12.41 23.06 18.38
C THR A 96 -12.28 24.57 18.50
N ALA A 97 -11.72 25.24 17.49
CA ALA A 97 -11.62 26.70 17.44
C ALA A 97 -13.00 27.36 17.39
N ASP A 98 -13.92 26.84 16.58
CA ASP A 98 -15.30 27.31 16.52
C ASP A 98 -16.05 27.08 17.83
N LEU A 99 -15.87 25.92 18.46
CA LEU A 99 -16.43 25.63 19.77
C LEU A 99 -15.89 26.60 20.85
N ALA A 100 -14.59 26.87 20.84
CA ALA A 100 -13.97 27.83 21.76
C ALA A 100 -14.48 29.25 21.53
N LYS A 101 -14.54 29.70 20.26
CA LYS A 101 -15.12 31.00 19.88
C LYS A 101 -16.56 31.13 20.36
N ASN A 102 -17.39 30.12 20.14
CA ASN A 102 -18.78 30.11 20.57
C ASN A 102 -18.91 30.17 22.10
N ARG A 103 -18.05 29.47 22.85
CA ARG A 103 -18.01 29.56 24.31
C ARG A 103 -17.61 30.95 24.81
N VAL A 104 -16.60 31.57 24.19
CA VAL A 104 -16.18 32.94 24.53
C VAL A 104 -17.29 33.94 24.22
N LEU A 105 -17.96 33.82 23.06
CA LEU A 105 -19.11 34.67 22.72
C LEU A 105 -20.25 34.50 23.72
N LEU A 106 -20.59 33.27 24.10
CA LEU A 106 -21.61 32.99 25.13
C LEU A 106 -21.26 33.64 26.47
N GLN A 107 -20.02 33.50 26.94
CA GLN A 107 -19.57 34.15 28.19
C GLN A 107 -19.54 35.68 28.08
N ALA A 108 -19.15 36.23 26.94
CA ALA A 108 -19.17 37.67 26.69
C ALA A 108 -20.61 38.20 26.61
N SER A 109 -21.53 37.48 25.98
CA SER A 109 -22.95 37.82 25.90
C SER A 109 -23.61 37.81 27.29
N THR A 110 -23.32 36.81 28.14
CA THR A 110 -23.86 36.81 29.50
C THR A 110 -23.28 37.93 30.36
N ALA A 111 -21.97 38.20 30.25
CA ALA A 111 -21.33 39.31 30.96
C ALA A 111 -21.83 40.68 30.49
N THR A 112 -22.03 40.89 29.19
CA THR A 112 -22.60 42.13 28.64
C THR A 112 -24.07 42.30 29.01
N LEU A 113 -24.86 41.22 29.03
CA LEU A 113 -26.24 41.26 29.52
C LEU A 113 -26.30 41.65 31.01
N ALA A 114 -25.41 41.07 31.83
CA ALA A 114 -25.29 41.41 33.25
C ALA A 114 -24.87 42.88 33.45
N GLN A 115 -23.89 43.36 32.67
CA GLN A 115 -23.46 44.76 32.69
C GLN A 115 -24.61 45.70 32.30
N ALA A 116 -25.30 45.43 31.20
CA ALA A 116 -26.42 46.25 30.71
C ALA A 116 -27.57 46.34 31.73
N ASN A 117 -27.93 45.22 32.36
CA ASN A 117 -28.95 45.20 33.42
C ASN A 117 -28.53 46.07 34.62
N GLY A 118 -27.26 46.03 35.02
CA GLY A 118 -26.72 46.85 36.11
C GLY A 118 -26.79 48.35 35.82
N THR A 119 -26.40 48.78 34.61
CA THR A 119 -26.51 50.19 34.21
C THR A 119 -27.94 50.67 34.07
N SER A 120 -28.86 49.82 33.57
CA SER A 120 -30.29 50.18 33.49
C SER A 120 -30.90 50.45 34.86
N GLN A 121 -30.51 49.70 35.90
CA GLN A 121 -31.02 49.87 37.25
C GLN A 121 -30.47 51.13 37.94
N LEU A 122 -29.20 51.48 37.68
CA LEU A 122 -28.59 52.75 38.08
C LEU A 122 -29.25 53.96 37.38
N ALA A 123 -29.59 53.83 36.09
CA ALA A 123 -30.31 54.89 35.37
C ALA A 123 -31.73 55.12 35.93
N LEU A 124 -32.42 54.06 36.33
CA LEU A 124 -33.72 54.15 37.02
C LEU A 124 -33.62 54.84 38.39
N GLN A 125 -32.53 54.64 39.14
CA GLN A 125 -32.26 55.37 40.40
C GLN A 125 -31.93 56.86 40.20
N LEU A 126 -31.53 57.28 39.00
CA LEU A 126 -31.28 58.68 38.67
C LEU A 126 -32.53 59.40 38.12
N LEU A 127 -33.60 58.65 37.83
CA LEU A 127 -34.87 59.16 37.29
C LEU A 127 -36.02 59.16 38.32
N GLY A 128 -35.88 58.46 39.45
CA GLY A 128 -36.84 58.43 40.56
C GLY A 128 -36.31 59.20 41.77
#